data_AF-A0A7L0CV31-F1
#
_entry.id   AF-A0A7L0CV31-F1
#
_cell.length_a   1.000
_cell.length_b   1.000
_cell.length_c   1.000
_cell.angle_alpha   90.00
_cell.angle_beta   90.00
_cell.angle_gamma   90.00
#
_symmetry.space_group_name_H-M   'P 1'
#
loop_
_entity.id
_entity.type
_entity.pdbx_description
1 polymer ?
#
loop_
_entity_poly.entity_id
_entity_poly.type
_entity_poly.pdbx_seq_one_letter_code
_entity_poly.pdbx_strand_id
1 'polypeptide(L)' 'LQAVLEIITSKTANAIDLLTQQSQQMRTTILQHCMVLDYLLAEEGGVCGKL' A
#
# COMPACT_ATOMS: atom_id res chain seq x y z
N LEU A 1 -25.74 -11.65 22.98
CA LEU A 1 -25.63 -10.64 21.90
C LEU A 1 -24.35 -9.83 22.00
N GLN A 2 -24.06 -9.20 23.15
CA GLN A 2 -22.85 -8.38 23.38
C GLN A 2 -21.53 -9.07 23.01
N ALA A 3 -21.31 -10.30 23.47
CA ALA A 3 -20.07 -11.04 23.19
C ALA A 3 -19.86 -11.32 21.69
N VAL A 4 -20.95 -11.54 20.94
CA VAL A 4 -20.87 -11.77 19.48
C VAL A 4 -20.45 -10.48 18.76
N LEU A 5 -21.00 -9.33 19.17
CA LEU A 5 -20.61 -8.03 18.64
C LEU A 5 -19.14 -7.74 18.92
N GLU A 6 -18.67 -8.00 20.14
CA GLU A 6 -17.27 -7.78 20.52
C GLU A 6 -16.30 -8.63 19.69
N ILE A 7 -16.63 -9.91 19.46
CA ILE A 7 -15.84 -10.80 18.59
C ILE A 7 -15.80 -10.27 17.16
N ILE A 8 -16.94 -9.85 16.60
CA ILE A 8 -17.01 -9.32 15.23
C ILE A 8 -16.18 -8.04 15.13
N THR A 9 -16.35 -7.08 16.04
CA THR A 9 -15.61 -5.83 16.04
C THR A 9 -14.10 -6.06 16.18
N SER A 10 -13.67 -6.95 17.08
CA SER A 10 -12.26 -7.29 17.24
C SER A 10 -11.67 -7.94 15.98
N LYS A 11 -12.37 -8.90 15.36
CA LYS A 11 -11.91 -9.52 14.11
C LYS A 11 -11.85 -8.52 12.96
N THR A 12 -12.83 -7.64 12.85
CA THR A 12 -12.85 -6.58 11.84
C THR A 12 -11.69 -5.61 12.04
N ALA A 13 -11.40 -5.19 13.27
CA ALA A 13 -10.26 -4.34 13.58
C ALA A 13 -8.93 -4.98 13.15
N ASN A 14 -8.71 -6.24 13.53
CA ASN A 14 -7.51 -6.99 13.13
C ASN A 14 -7.37 -7.14 11.61
N ALA A 15 -8.49 -7.35 10.90
CA ALA A 15 -8.48 -7.44 9.44
C ALA A 15 -8.14 -6.08 8.79
N ILE A 16 -8.66 -4.98 9.32
CA ILE A 16 -8.33 -3.62 8.88
C ILE A 16 -6.83 -3.35 9.10
N ASP A 17 -6.30 -3.66 10.28
CA ASP A 17 -4.88 -3.46 10.60
C ASP A 17 -3.97 -4.23 9.62
N LEU A 18 -4.31 -5.49 9.32
CA LEU A 18 -3.58 -6.30 8.35
C LEU A 18 -3.62 -5.67 6.94
N LEU A 19 -4.79 -5.23 6.50
CA LEU A 19 -4.96 -4.58 5.19
C LEU A 19 -4.18 -3.26 5.11
N THR A 20 -4.19 -2.47 6.19
CA THR A 20 -3.41 -1.24 6.27
C THR A 20 -1.91 -1.51 6.18
N GLN A 21 -1.40 -2.52 6.90
CA GLN A 21 0.00 -2.94 6.81
C GLN A 21 0.38 -3.38 5.39
N GLN A 22 -0.44 -4.21 4.75
CA GLN A 22 -0.21 -4.66 3.38
C GLN A 22 -0.24 -3.50 2.38
N SER A 23 -1.21 -2.59 2.51
CA SER A 23 -1.33 -1.40 1.67
C SER A 23 -0.11 -0.49 1.81
N GLN A 24 0.38 -0.27 3.04
CA GLN A 24 1.59 0.50 3.31
C GLN A 24 2.83 -0.13 2.66
N GLN A 25 2.98 -1.45 2.78
CA GLN A 25 4.09 -2.18 2.17
C GLN A 25 4.03 -2.07 0.64
N MET A 26 2.88 -2.32 0.04
CA MET A 26 2.68 -2.19 -1.41
C MET A 26 3.00 -0.77 -1.90
N ARG A 27 2.47 0.26 -1.21
CA ARG A 27 2.75 1.66 -1.53
C ARG A 27 4.24 1.95 -1.50
N THR A 28 4.94 1.47 -0.46
CA THR A 28 6.38 1.70 -0.31
C THR A 28 7.17 1.04 -1.45
N THR A 29 6.84 -0.22 -1.78
CA THR A 29 7.48 -0.93 -2.90
C THR A 29 7.23 -0.25 -4.25
N ILE A 30 5.99 0.20 -4.50
CA ILE A 30 5.65 0.92 -5.75
C ILE A 30 6.47 2.21 -5.84
N LEU A 31 6.53 2.99 -4.76
CA LEU A 31 7.30 4.24 -4.76
C LEU A 31 8.80 4.00 -4.96
N GLN A 32 9.36 2.94 -4.38
CA GLN A 32 10.75 2.55 -4.62
C GLN A 32 11.00 2.22 -6.09
N HIS A 33 10.12 1.46 -6.73
CA HIS A 33 10.24 1.17 -8.15
C HIS A 33 10.09 2.43 -9.00
N CYS A 34 9.13 3.32 -8.68
CA CYS A 34 8.99 4.59 -9.39
C CYS A 34 10.28 5.41 -9.33
N MET A 35 10.92 5.54 -8.17
CA MET A 35 12.19 6.26 -8.07
C MET A 35 13.30 5.65 -8.92
N VAL A 36 13.43 4.32 -8.92
CA VAL A 36 14.44 3.63 -9.74
C VAL A 36 14.15 3.85 -11.22
N LEU A 37 12.89 3.74 -11.63
CA LEU A 37 12.51 3.95 -13.02
C LEU A 37 12.66 5.42 -13.43
N ASP A 38 12.34 6.39 -12.57
CA ASP A 38 12.54 7.82 -12.82
C ASP A 38 14.02 8.13 -13.06
N TYR A 39 14.92 7.49 -12.31
CA TYR A 39 16.35 7.58 -12.55
C TYR A 39 16.76 6.96 -13.89
N LEU A 40 16.27 5.76 -14.20
CA LEU A 40 16.59 5.08 -15.45
C LEU A 40 16.02 5.79 -16.69
N LEU A 41 14.94 6.56 -16.51
CA LEU A 41 14.22 7.26 -17.56
C LEU A 41 14.43 8.77 -17.51
N ALA A 42 15.51 9.24 -16.89
CA ALA A 42 15.71 10.66 -16.64
C ALA A 42 15.74 11.49 -17.94
N GLU A 43 16.23 10.93 -19.04
CA GLU A 43 16.28 11.59 -20.35
C GLU A 43 14.90 11.61 -21.04
N GLU A 44 14.02 10.67 -20.69
CA GLU A 44 12.66 10.52 -21.16
C GLU A 44 11.63 11.23 -20.25
N GLY A 45 12.09 12.01 -19.26
CA GLY A 45 11.20 12.72 -18.33
C GLY A 45 10.63 11.86 -17.20
N GLY A 46 11.27 10.72 -16.91
CA GLY A 46 10.90 9.80 -15.85
C GLY A 46 9.72 8.89 -16.22
N VAL A 47 9.17 8.20 -15.22
CA VAL A 47 8.00 7.31 -15.35
C VAL A 47 6.79 8.05 -15.92
N CYS A 48 6.58 9.32 -15.53
CA CYS A 48 5.47 10.14 -16.00
C CYS A 48 5.71 10.76 -17.39
N GLY A 49 6.97 10.97 -17.79
CA GLY A 49 7.33 11.56 -19.08
C GLY A 49 7.41 10.54 -20.23
N LYS A 50 7.61 9.25 -19.90
CA LYS A 50 7.65 8.16 -20.87
C LYS A 50 6.28 7.75 -21.44
N LEU A 51 5.17 8.18 -20.82
CA LEU A 51 3.80 7.88 -21.27
C LEU A 51 3.46 8.58 -22.59
#